data_AF-A0A2G6FZQ6-F1
#
_entry.id   AF-A0A2G6FZQ6-F1
#
_cell.length_a   1.000
_cell.length_b   1.000
_cell.length_c   1.000
_cell.angle_alpha   90.00
_cell.angle_beta   90.00
_cell.angle_gamma   90.00
#
_symmetry.space_group_name_H-M   'P 1'
#
loop_
_entity.id
_entity.type
_entity.pdbx_description
1 polymer ?
#
loop_
_entity_poly.entity_id
_entity_poly.type
_entity_poly.pdbx_seq_one_letter_code
_entity_poly.pdbx_strand_id
1 'polypeptide(L)'
;MSKQSDLTALTALAKDKIDRYLLACLKPNNQFDSALIEAMRYSVGAGGKRLRAIMLLEAHRNCGGKDDDAMPFAAAIEFIHTYSLIHDDLPAMDDDDLRRGKPTNHVVYGEAMAILAGDALLNFAFEKMIAHVMTLPDKDAGLNAIQTIAAAAGVNGMLGGQAMDISAEGKAIEADVLDYIHTHKTAALIEASLVAGAQLAGCPQSDVVHYKSFGHHLGMAFQIVDDILDVAGDAALLGKATGADDAHHKATFPALYGLAESRKQAQQHTANAMAALDKIADRDSYLMRFFTEIIENDIFLVALLSWFIAQLMKVVLVLLIEKRLDFSRIIGSGGFPSSHTSFAMGLATAVGLKYGFSSTLYAIALAFSLIVMYDASGVRRAVGKQAEILNTIVEDFYTNKKVADDKLKELVGHTPFEVLAGAVLGIIVANFIF
;
A
#
# COMPACT_ATOMS: atom_id res chain seq x y z
N MET A 1 -19.60 12.81 -22.93
CA MET A 1 -20.51 12.71 -21.76
C MET A 1 -20.35 11.38 -20.99
N SER A 2 -19.19 10.69 -21.00
CA SER A 2 -19.10 9.28 -20.53
C SER A 2 -17.87 8.94 -19.66
N LYS A 3 -17.36 9.90 -18.87
CA LYS A 3 -16.30 9.66 -17.84
C LYS A 3 -16.54 10.52 -16.60
N GLN A 4 -16.91 11.78 -16.82
CA GLN A 4 -17.21 12.72 -15.74
C GLN A 4 -18.50 12.37 -15.00
N SER A 5 -19.54 11.91 -15.70
CA SER A 5 -20.78 11.39 -15.09
C SER A 5 -20.52 10.20 -14.16
N ASP A 6 -19.61 9.32 -14.56
CA ASP A 6 -19.34 8.07 -13.87
C ASP A 6 -18.48 8.31 -12.63
N LEU A 7 -17.50 9.22 -12.71
CA LEU A 7 -16.72 9.66 -11.55
C LEU A 7 -17.60 10.38 -10.51
N THR A 8 -18.52 11.23 -10.95
CA THR A 8 -19.47 11.90 -10.03
C THR A 8 -20.41 10.89 -9.37
N ALA A 9 -20.88 9.87 -10.10
CA ALA A 9 -21.72 8.82 -9.52
C ALA A 9 -20.95 7.93 -8.53
N LEU A 10 -19.71 7.55 -8.84
CA LEU A 10 -18.86 6.74 -7.96
C LEU A 10 -18.48 7.46 -6.67
N THR A 11 -18.11 8.74 -6.77
CA THR A 11 -17.81 9.58 -5.61
C THR A 11 -19.04 9.81 -4.73
N ALA A 12 -20.23 9.96 -5.32
CA ALA A 12 -21.48 10.04 -4.58
C ALA A 12 -21.80 8.75 -3.80
N LEU A 13 -21.59 7.58 -4.41
CA LEU A 13 -21.80 6.29 -3.75
C LEU A 13 -20.81 6.04 -2.60
N ALA A 14 -19.52 6.35 -2.84
CA ALA A 14 -18.50 6.24 -1.81
C ALA A 14 -18.81 7.16 -0.62
N LYS A 15 -19.21 8.40 -0.91
CA LYS A 15 -19.64 9.38 0.11
C LYS A 15 -20.80 8.85 0.95
N ASP A 16 -21.86 8.29 0.33
CA ASP A 16 -23.00 7.74 1.07
C ASP A 16 -22.59 6.61 2.02
N LYS A 17 -21.73 5.70 1.55
CA LYS A 17 -21.19 4.61 2.39
C LYS A 17 -20.43 5.16 3.61
N ILE A 18 -19.59 6.18 3.39
CA ILE A 18 -18.82 6.85 4.44
C ILE A 18 -19.76 7.56 5.43
N ASP A 19 -20.71 8.37 4.94
CA ASP A 19 -21.66 9.10 5.80
C ASP A 19 -22.48 8.16 6.68
N ARG A 20 -22.98 7.04 6.11
CA ARG A 20 -23.68 6.01 6.88
C ARG A 20 -22.79 5.38 7.94
N TYR A 21 -21.53 5.09 7.62
CA TYR A 21 -20.59 4.51 8.57
C TYR A 21 -20.26 5.48 9.72
N LEU A 22 -19.98 6.75 9.40
CA LEU A 22 -19.71 7.81 10.36
C LEU A 22 -20.86 7.95 11.37
N LEU A 23 -22.09 8.08 10.88
CA LEU A 23 -23.27 8.20 11.73
C LEU A 23 -23.60 6.90 12.47
N ALA A 24 -23.26 5.73 11.93
CA ALA A 24 -23.46 4.47 12.64
C ALA A 24 -22.50 4.30 13.83
N CYS A 25 -21.31 4.93 13.77
CA CYS A 25 -20.32 4.90 14.85
C CYS A 25 -20.74 5.74 16.07
N LEU A 26 -21.40 6.86 15.84
CA LEU A 26 -21.74 7.84 16.88
C LEU A 26 -23.09 7.54 17.52
N LYS A 27 -23.23 6.44 18.26
CA LYS A 27 -24.47 6.10 18.96
C LYS A 27 -24.34 6.40 20.45
N PRO A 28 -25.32 7.07 21.10
CA PRO A 28 -25.34 7.20 22.55
C PRO A 28 -25.36 5.81 23.20
N ASN A 29 -24.53 5.61 24.22
CA ASN A 29 -24.54 4.36 24.99
C ASN A 29 -25.49 4.45 26.18
N ASN A 30 -25.74 5.67 26.68
CA ASN A 30 -26.64 5.92 27.79
C ASN A 30 -27.20 7.35 27.72
N GLN A 31 -27.99 7.76 28.72
CA GLN A 31 -28.57 9.10 28.74
C GLN A 31 -27.54 10.22 29.05
N PHE A 32 -26.41 9.88 29.67
CA PHE A 32 -25.41 10.84 30.10
C PHE A 32 -24.46 11.26 28.98
N ASP A 33 -24.18 10.38 28.01
CA ASP A 33 -23.35 10.70 26.83
C ASP A 33 -24.16 11.27 25.65
N SER A 34 -25.50 11.26 25.74
CA SER A 34 -26.39 11.64 24.64
C SER A 34 -26.16 13.07 24.13
N ALA A 35 -25.96 14.06 25.01
CA ALA A 35 -25.78 15.45 24.60
C ALA A 35 -24.46 15.67 23.83
N LEU A 36 -23.37 15.09 24.32
CA LEU A 36 -22.07 15.15 23.66
C LEU A 36 -22.12 14.45 22.30
N ILE A 37 -22.68 13.24 22.24
CA ILE A 37 -22.83 12.49 21.00
C ILE A 37 -23.71 13.25 20.01
N GLU A 38 -24.79 13.91 20.46
CA GLU A 38 -25.63 14.73 19.59
C GLU A 38 -24.83 15.88 18.96
N ALA A 39 -24.04 16.62 19.76
CA ALA A 39 -23.18 17.68 19.26
C ALA A 39 -22.13 17.18 18.26
N MET A 40 -21.49 16.03 18.53
CA MET A 40 -20.56 15.40 17.58
C MET A 40 -21.27 14.99 16.28
N ARG A 41 -22.43 14.35 16.39
CA ARG A 41 -23.25 13.90 15.26
C ARG A 41 -23.75 15.06 14.41
N TYR A 42 -24.05 16.21 15.02
CA TYR A 42 -24.50 17.40 14.32
C TYR A 42 -23.46 17.85 13.29
N SER A 43 -22.22 18.08 13.73
CA SER A 43 -21.15 18.54 12.85
C SER A 43 -20.71 17.47 11.84
N VAL A 44 -20.62 16.20 12.26
CA VAL A 44 -20.32 15.09 11.34
C VAL A 44 -21.42 14.92 10.30
N GLY A 45 -22.69 15.04 10.71
CA GLY A 45 -23.88 14.93 9.87
C GLY A 45 -24.19 16.18 9.03
N ALA A 46 -23.45 17.28 9.21
CA ALA A 46 -23.55 18.47 8.35
C ALA A 46 -23.11 18.19 6.89
N GLY A 47 -22.54 17.01 6.62
CA GLY A 47 -22.15 16.56 5.28
C GLY A 47 -20.69 16.91 4.97
N GLY A 48 -20.37 17.20 3.70
CA GLY A 48 -19.01 17.46 3.24
C GLY A 48 -18.63 16.60 2.03
N LYS A 49 -17.53 16.93 1.37
CA LYS A 49 -17.08 16.22 0.16
C LYS A 49 -16.49 14.84 0.46
N ARG A 50 -16.10 14.58 1.72
CA ARG A 50 -15.44 13.34 2.19
C ARG A 50 -14.17 12.97 1.42
N LEU A 51 -13.47 13.99 0.90
CA LEU A 51 -12.33 13.80 0.01
C LEU A 51 -11.23 12.98 0.70
N ARG A 52 -10.97 13.24 1.99
CA ARG A 52 -9.91 12.58 2.76
C ARG A 52 -10.20 11.08 2.95
N ALA A 53 -11.40 10.75 3.41
CA ALA A 53 -11.85 9.36 3.50
C ALA A 53 -11.82 8.64 2.14
N ILE A 54 -12.30 9.29 1.08
CA ILE A 54 -12.28 8.72 -0.28
C ILE A 54 -10.83 8.46 -0.71
N MET A 55 -9.92 9.42 -0.55
CA MET A 55 -8.51 9.25 -0.91
C MET A 55 -7.84 8.10 -0.15
N LEU A 56 -8.13 7.94 1.15
CA LEU A 56 -7.63 6.82 1.93
C LEU A 56 -8.13 5.48 1.38
N LEU A 57 -9.44 5.37 1.13
CA LEU A 57 -10.04 4.15 0.58
C LEU A 57 -9.50 3.85 -0.83
N GLU A 58 -9.34 4.86 -1.68
CA GLU A 58 -8.79 4.67 -3.04
C GLU A 58 -7.33 4.23 -2.99
N ALA A 59 -6.48 4.85 -2.16
CA ALA A 59 -5.08 4.42 -2.01
C ALA A 59 -4.99 2.97 -1.50
N HIS A 60 -5.83 2.62 -0.54
CA HIS A 60 -5.91 1.27 0.01
C HIS A 60 -6.37 0.24 -1.04
N ARG A 61 -7.47 0.51 -1.74
CA ARG A 61 -7.99 -0.33 -2.84
C ARG A 61 -7.00 -0.48 -3.95
N ASN A 62 -6.36 0.62 -4.33
CA ASN A 62 -5.37 0.62 -5.40
C ASN A 62 -4.33 -0.44 -5.04
N CYS A 63 -3.81 -0.42 -3.80
CA CYS A 63 -2.88 -1.41 -3.23
C CYS A 63 -3.44 -2.82 -2.95
N GLY A 64 -4.66 -3.15 -3.41
CA GLY A 64 -5.25 -4.48 -3.30
C GLY A 64 -6.01 -4.74 -1.99
N GLY A 65 -6.11 -3.72 -1.13
CA GLY A 65 -6.84 -3.79 0.12
C GLY A 65 -8.37 -3.74 -0.04
N LYS A 66 -9.10 -4.12 1.02
CA LYS A 66 -10.57 -4.12 1.05
C LYS A 66 -11.08 -2.95 1.87
N ASP A 67 -12.20 -2.38 1.44
CA ASP A 67 -12.83 -1.25 2.16
C ASP A 67 -13.05 -1.50 3.64
N ASP A 68 -13.43 -2.72 4.02
CA ASP A 68 -13.81 -3.03 5.39
C ASP A 68 -12.62 -2.91 6.36
N ASP A 69 -11.40 -3.15 5.87
CA ASP A 69 -10.14 -3.01 6.63
C ASP A 69 -9.73 -1.53 6.78
N ALA A 70 -10.10 -0.68 5.81
CA ALA A 70 -9.73 0.74 5.77
C ALA A 70 -10.82 1.70 6.23
N MET A 71 -12.09 1.27 6.27
CA MET A 71 -13.22 2.12 6.62
C MET A 71 -13.09 2.76 8.02
N PRO A 72 -12.62 2.06 9.07
CA PRO A 72 -12.43 2.69 10.38
C PRO A 72 -11.36 3.79 10.37
N PHE A 73 -10.32 3.66 9.54
CA PHE A 73 -9.29 4.68 9.35
C PHE A 73 -9.79 5.86 8.52
N ALA A 74 -10.54 5.59 7.44
CA ALA A 74 -11.19 6.62 6.64
C ALA A 74 -12.17 7.45 7.51
N ALA A 75 -12.95 6.79 8.36
CA ALA A 75 -13.84 7.43 9.31
C ALA A 75 -13.07 8.28 10.35
N ALA A 76 -11.98 7.75 10.89
CA ALA A 76 -11.13 8.45 11.85
C ALA A 76 -10.58 9.76 11.28
N ILE A 77 -10.10 9.77 10.03
CA ILE A 77 -9.64 11.01 9.39
C ILE A 77 -10.77 12.04 9.24
N GLU A 78 -12.00 11.61 8.93
CA GLU A 78 -13.13 12.53 8.84
C GLU A 78 -13.58 13.05 10.22
N PHE A 79 -13.43 12.25 11.28
CA PHE A 79 -13.61 12.74 12.66
C PHE A 79 -12.52 13.76 13.03
N ILE A 80 -11.26 13.49 12.67
CA ILE A 80 -10.12 14.42 12.84
C ILE A 80 -10.41 15.74 12.12
N HIS A 81 -10.79 15.67 10.85
CA HIS A 81 -11.13 16.87 10.08
C HIS A 81 -12.36 17.60 10.65
N THR A 82 -13.35 16.87 11.15
CA THR A 82 -14.57 17.50 11.68
C THR A 82 -14.30 18.19 13.01
N TYR A 83 -13.49 17.62 13.92
CA TYR A 83 -13.14 18.35 15.14
C TYR A 83 -12.38 19.63 14.83
N SER A 84 -11.45 19.57 13.85
CA SER A 84 -10.62 20.73 13.55
C SER A 84 -11.51 21.90 13.14
N LEU A 85 -12.54 21.65 12.34
CA LEU A 85 -13.54 22.66 11.96
C LEU A 85 -14.38 23.15 13.15
N ILE A 86 -14.84 22.26 14.03
CA ILE A 86 -15.62 22.67 15.22
C ILE A 86 -14.81 23.65 16.08
N HIS A 87 -13.52 23.37 16.25
CA HIS A 87 -12.62 24.21 17.01
C HIS A 87 -12.31 25.51 16.25
N ASP A 88 -11.95 25.45 14.97
CA ASP A 88 -11.70 26.60 14.10
C ASP A 88 -12.87 27.60 14.13
N ASP A 89 -14.11 27.10 14.17
CA ASP A 89 -15.34 27.90 14.22
C ASP A 89 -15.57 28.62 15.57
N LEU A 90 -14.79 28.38 16.62
CA LEU A 90 -15.04 29.00 17.94
C LEU A 90 -14.77 30.52 17.93
N PRO A 91 -15.40 31.30 18.83
CA PRO A 91 -15.17 32.74 18.93
C PRO A 91 -13.72 33.17 19.22
N ALA A 92 -12.93 32.27 19.80
CA ALA A 92 -11.50 32.51 20.06
C ALA A 92 -10.58 32.17 18.86
N MET A 93 -11.14 31.69 17.75
CA MET A 93 -10.47 31.38 16.50
C MET A 93 -11.10 32.19 15.36
N ASP A 94 -11.79 31.56 14.40
CA ASP A 94 -12.35 32.26 13.24
C ASP A 94 -13.71 32.96 13.54
N ASP A 95 -14.35 32.63 14.68
CA ASP A 95 -15.66 33.20 15.07
C ASP A 95 -16.75 33.04 13.99
N ASP A 96 -16.74 31.90 13.29
CA ASP A 96 -17.67 31.60 12.21
C ASP A 96 -19.06 31.18 12.76
N ASP A 97 -20.12 31.90 12.36
CA ASP A 97 -21.50 31.56 12.70
C ASP A 97 -22.08 30.43 11.84
N LEU A 98 -21.54 30.23 10.63
CA LEU A 98 -22.06 29.28 9.63
C LEU A 98 -20.97 28.38 9.03
N ARG A 99 -21.27 27.08 8.95
CA ARG A 99 -20.44 26.08 8.27
C ARG A 99 -21.29 25.15 7.42
N ARG A 100 -20.94 25.00 6.14
CA ARG A 100 -21.69 24.17 5.16
C ARG A 100 -23.18 24.54 5.07
N GLY A 101 -23.49 25.83 5.20
CA GLY A 101 -24.87 26.34 5.15
C GLY A 101 -25.72 26.04 6.39
N LYS A 102 -25.10 25.65 7.51
CA LYS A 102 -25.76 25.41 8.81
C LYS A 102 -25.07 26.22 9.92
N PRO A 103 -25.76 26.56 11.00
CA PRO A 103 -25.14 27.14 12.19
C PRO A 103 -23.96 26.29 12.68
N THR A 104 -22.89 26.92 13.13
CA THR A 104 -21.73 26.21 13.70
C THR A 104 -22.08 25.57 15.04
N ASN A 105 -21.24 24.63 15.48
CA ASN A 105 -21.54 23.83 16.67
C ASN A 105 -21.73 24.70 17.91
N HIS A 106 -20.88 25.72 18.09
CA HIS A 106 -20.92 26.61 19.24
C HIS A 106 -22.17 27.49 19.24
N VAL A 107 -22.69 27.87 18.06
CA VAL A 107 -23.96 28.62 17.93
C VAL A 107 -25.15 27.77 18.39
N VAL A 108 -25.13 26.46 18.11
CA VAL A 108 -26.24 25.56 18.47
C VAL A 108 -26.16 25.06 19.91
N TYR A 109 -24.97 24.66 20.36
CA TYR A 109 -24.77 23.93 21.61
C TYR A 109 -23.98 24.71 22.67
N GLY A 110 -23.49 25.91 22.34
CA GLY A 110 -22.60 26.72 23.18
C GLY A 110 -21.13 26.31 23.08
N GLU A 111 -20.24 27.24 23.44
CA GLU A 111 -18.77 27.07 23.35
C GLU A 111 -18.27 25.85 24.12
N ALA A 112 -18.72 25.66 25.37
CA ALA A 112 -18.26 24.56 26.20
C ALA A 112 -18.58 23.18 25.59
N MET A 113 -19.75 23.04 24.98
CA MET A 113 -20.12 21.79 24.32
C MET A 113 -19.38 21.61 22.99
N ALA A 114 -19.16 22.69 22.24
CA ALA A 114 -18.37 22.64 21.01
C ALA A 114 -16.92 22.21 21.26
N ILE A 115 -16.27 22.76 22.31
CA ILE A 115 -14.94 22.35 22.75
C ILE A 115 -14.93 20.84 23.03
N LEU A 116 -15.84 20.37 23.89
CA LEU A 116 -15.92 18.95 24.26
C LEU A 116 -16.26 18.05 23.07
N ALA A 117 -17.13 18.48 22.15
CA ALA A 117 -17.46 17.72 20.95
C ALA A 117 -16.25 17.55 20.02
N GLY A 118 -15.43 18.61 19.88
CA GLY A 118 -14.17 18.53 19.15
C GLY A 118 -13.17 17.59 19.82
N ASP A 119 -12.93 17.75 21.12
CA ASP A 119 -12.03 16.88 21.90
C ASP A 119 -12.46 15.41 21.83
N ALA A 120 -13.76 15.16 21.95
CA ALA A 120 -14.33 13.83 21.86
C ALA A 120 -14.15 13.22 20.47
N LEU A 121 -14.34 13.99 19.39
CA LEU A 121 -14.13 13.48 18.02
C LEU A 121 -12.68 13.11 17.75
N LEU A 122 -11.72 13.91 18.23
CA LEU A 122 -10.29 13.61 18.15
C LEU A 122 -9.97 12.30 18.88
N ASN A 123 -10.37 12.17 20.14
CA ASN A 123 -10.11 10.95 20.92
C ASN A 123 -10.81 9.73 20.32
N PHE A 124 -12.07 9.89 19.90
CA PHE A 124 -12.85 8.82 19.29
C PHE A 124 -12.24 8.31 17.97
N ALA A 125 -11.61 9.19 17.19
CA ALA A 125 -10.87 8.79 15.99
C ALA A 125 -9.74 7.79 16.34
N PHE A 126 -8.96 8.07 17.38
CA PHE A 126 -7.90 7.17 17.84
C PHE A 126 -8.45 5.89 18.45
N GLU A 127 -9.49 5.97 19.28
CA GLU A 127 -10.16 4.79 19.84
C GLU A 127 -10.61 3.84 18.72
N LYS A 128 -11.20 4.37 17.64
CA LYS A 128 -11.65 3.57 16.51
C LYS A 128 -10.51 2.91 15.76
N MET A 129 -9.45 3.65 15.45
CA MET A 129 -8.30 3.07 14.75
C MET A 129 -7.63 1.99 15.61
N ILE A 130 -7.34 2.28 16.89
CA ILE A 130 -6.67 1.34 17.79
C ILE A 130 -7.50 0.07 17.98
N ALA A 131 -8.81 0.21 18.24
CA ALA A 131 -9.69 -0.95 18.38
C ALA A 131 -9.72 -1.80 17.10
N HIS A 132 -9.69 -1.17 15.93
CA HIS A 132 -9.69 -1.90 14.67
C HIS A 132 -8.35 -2.58 14.36
N VAL A 133 -7.22 -1.97 14.70
CA VAL A 133 -5.88 -2.59 14.54
C VAL A 133 -5.82 -3.97 15.19
N MET A 134 -6.48 -4.15 16.34
CA MET A 134 -6.52 -5.44 17.03
C MET A 134 -7.19 -6.55 16.21
N THR A 135 -8.03 -6.19 15.25
CA THR A 135 -8.75 -7.12 14.37
C THR A 135 -8.04 -7.37 13.04
N LEU A 136 -7.03 -6.56 12.69
CA LEU A 136 -6.30 -6.70 11.43
C LEU A 136 -5.33 -7.90 11.47
N PRO A 137 -5.12 -8.56 10.30
CA PRO A 137 -4.13 -9.62 10.18
C PRO A 137 -2.71 -9.06 10.35
N ASP A 138 -2.41 -7.93 9.71
CA ASP A 138 -1.16 -7.19 9.85
C ASP A 138 -1.37 -5.99 10.79
N LYS A 139 -0.88 -6.12 12.02
CA LYS A 139 -0.99 -5.07 13.04
C LYS A 139 0.01 -3.95 12.83
N ASP A 140 1.17 -4.25 12.25
CA ASP A 140 2.22 -3.27 12.02
C ASP A 140 1.79 -2.30 10.91
N ALA A 141 1.14 -2.80 9.85
CA ALA A 141 0.51 -1.96 8.84
C ALA A 141 -0.51 -0.98 9.46
N GLY A 142 -1.35 -1.48 10.37
CA GLY A 142 -2.31 -0.68 11.11
C GLY A 142 -1.67 0.37 12.03
N LEU A 143 -0.63 0.00 12.79
CA LEU A 143 0.11 0.92 13.67
C LEU A 143 0.84 2.00 12.88
N ASN A 144 1.45 1.66 11.74
CA ASN A 144 2.09 2.62 10.84
C ASN A 144 1.08 3.63 10.29
N ALA A 145 -0.11 3.17 9.88
CA ALA A 145 -1.18 4.06 9.45
C ALA A 145 -1.65 5.00 10.58
N ILE A 146 -1.79 4.51 11.81
CA ILE A 146 -2.09 5.35 12.99
C ILE A 146 -0.99 6.39 13.19
N GLN A 147 0.28 5.98 13.15
CA GLN A 147 1.41 6.89 13.37
C GLN A 147 1.41 8.02 12.34
N THR A 148 1.19 7.71 11.05
CA THR A 148 1.09 8.68 9.97
C THR A 148 -0.04 9.68 10.23
N ILE A 149 -1.24 9.20 10.58
CA ILE A 149 -2.40 10.06 10.87
C ILE A 149 -2.15 10.92 12.11
N ALA A 150 -1.58 10.34 13.17
CA ALA A 150 -1.26 11.04 14.41
C ALA A 150 -0.25 12.18 14.19
N ALA A 151 0.82 11.91 13.43
CA ALA A 151 1.82 12.91 13.11
C ALA A 151 1.22 14.07 12.30
N ALA A 152 0.37 13.76 11.32
CA ALA A 152 -0.29 14.76 10.49
C ALA A 152 -1.35 15.58 11.22
N ALA A 153 -2.04 15.02 12.22
CA ALA A 153 -2.99 15.75 13.05
C ALA A 153 -2.32 16.55 14.18
N GLY A 154 -1.12 16.14 14.61
CA GLY A 154 -0.46 16.64 15.81
C GLY A 154 0.29 17.96 15.66
N VAL A 155 1.19 18.20 16.62
CA VAL A 155 1.96 19.46 16.78
C VAL A 155 2.92 19.78 15.64
N ASN A 156 3.41 18.75 14.94
CA ASN A 156 4.25 18.91 13.75
C ASN A 156 3.42 18.76 12.46
N GLY A 157 2.10 18.88 12.56
CA GLY A 157 1.14 18.74 11.48
C GLY A 157 0.07 19.82 11.61
N MET A 158 -1.20 19.44 11.42
CA MET A 158 -2.35 20.34 11.38
C MET A 158 -2.42 21.33 12.54
N LEU A 159 -2.20 20.88 13.79
CA LEU A 159 -2.22 21.80 14.94
C LEU A 159 -1.05 22.78 14.94
N GLY A 160 0.12 22.35 14.48
CA GLY A 160 1.27 23.25 14.31
C GLY A 160 1.03 24.29 13.22
N GLY A 161 0.44 23.88 12.10
CA GLY A 161 0.02 24.78 11.03
C GLY A 161 -1.02 25.79 11.51
N GLN A 162 -2.05 25.32 12.22
CA GLN A 162 -3.09 26.18 12.80
C GLN A 162 -2.53 27.20 13.80
N ALA A 163 -1.65 26.77 14.70
CA ALA A 163 -1.03 27.68 15.69
C ALA A 163 -0.18 28.76 15.02
N MET A 164 0.54 28.40 13.95
CA MET A 164 1.30 29.37 13.16
C MET A 164 0.41 30.31 12.37
N ASP A 165 -0.72 29.84 11.85
CA ASP A 165 -1.71 30.66 11.14
C ASP A 165 -2.27 31.75 12.05
N ILE A 166 -2.79 31.38 13.22
CA ILE A 166 -3.28 32.32 14.24
C ILE A 166 -2.16 33.31 14.67
N SER A 167 -0.93 32.81 14.82
CA SER A 167 0.20 33.66 15.22
C SER A 167 0.63 34.63 14.12
N ALA A 168 0.29 34.35 12.86
CA ALA A 168 0.62 35.14 11.68
C ALA A 168 -0.46 36.21 11.37
N GLU A 169 -1.67 36.09 11.90
CA GLU A 169 -2.75 37.03 11.65
C GLU A 169 -2.36 38.48 11.95
N GLY A 170 -2.71 39.39 11.03
CA GLY A 170 -2.40 40.82 11.14
C GLY A 170 -0.90 41.16 10.99
N LYS A 171 -0.04 40.22 10.58
CA LYS A 171 1.40 40.45 10.38
C LYS A 171 1.77 40.24 8.92
N ALA A 172 2.78 41.00 8.46
CA ALA A 172 3.47 40.65 7.21
C ALA A 172 4.25 39.36 7.45
N ILE A 173 4.07 38.37 6.56
CA ILE A 173 4.76 37.09 6.66
C ILE A 173 5.69 36.87 5.48
N GLU A 174 6.72 36.07 5.74
CA GLU A 174 7.68 35.62 4.74
C GLU A 174 7.18 34.33 4.06
N ALA A 175 7.78 34.03 2.90
CA ALA A 175 7.44 32.89 2.06
C ALA A 175 7.51 31.53 2.79
N ASP A 176 8.48 31.35 3.68
CA ASP A 176 8.70 30.13 4.44
C ASP A 176 7.61 29.89 5.49
N VAL A 177 7.11 30.96 6.12
CA VAL A 177 5.99 30.90 7.07
C VAL A 177 4.69 30.51 6.35
N LEU A 178 4.42 31.10 5.18
CA LEU A 178 3.25 30.73 4.36
C LEU A 178 3.30 29.25 3.95
N ASP A 179 4.45 28.80 3.45
CA ASP A 179 4.65 27.41 3.04
C ASP A 179 4.49 26.45 4.22
N TYR A 180 5.02 26.81 5.39
CA TYR A 180 4.83 26.03 6.62
C TYR A 180 3.35 25.93 7.00
N ILE A 181 2.61 27.04 7.03
CA ILE A 181 1.19 27.04 7.39
C ILE A 181 0.41 26.10 6.47
N HIS A 182 0.54 26.26 5.15
CA HIS A 182 -0.26 25.47 4.21
C HIS A 182 0.15 23.99 4.13
N THR A 183 1.46 23.72 4.21
CA THR A 183 1.98 22.35 4.28
C THR A 183 1.38 21.60 5.48
N HIS A 184 1.30 22.26 6.64
CA HIS A 184 0.91 21.60 7.88
C HIS A 184 -0.60 21.68 8.16
N LYS A 185 -1.24 22.85 8.04
CA LYS A 185 -2.67 23.05 8.31
C LYS A 185 -3.57 22.25 7.35
N THR A 186 -3.21 22.20 6.07
CA THR A 186 -4.06 21.60 5.02
C THR A 186 -3.45 20.37 4.37
N ALA A 187 -2.22 20.47 3.84
CA ALA A 187 -1.66 19.40 3.02
C ALA A 187 -1.32 18.14 3.81
N ALA A 188 -0.86 18.27 5.06
CA ALA A 188 -0.47 17.14 5.90
C ALA A 188 -1.57 16.08 6.06
N LEU A 189 -2.82 16.49 6.30
CA LEU A 189 -3.93 15.54 6.49
C LEU A 189 -4.39 14.90 5.17
N ILE A 190 -4.24 15.60 4.05
CA ILE A 190 -4.48 15.06 2.70
C ILE A 190 -3.41 14.00 2.38
N GLU A 191 -2.14 14.33 2.58
CA GLU A 191 -1.01 13.41 2.43
C GLU A 191 -1.19 12.17 3.30
N ALA A 192 -1.48 12.36 4.59
CA ALA A 192 -1.69 11.26 5.53
C ALA A 192 -2.84 10.34 5.12
N SER A 193 -3.90 10.88 4.51
CA SER A 193 -5.01 10.06 4.00
C SER A 193 -4.53 9.02 2.98
N LEU A 194 -3.73 9.47 2.00
CA LEU A 194 -3.20 8.61 0.95
C LEU A 194 -2.14 7.64 1.49
N VAL A 195 -1.19 8.15 2.27
CA VAL A 195 -0.08 7.37 2.84
C VAL A 195 -0.60 6.29 3.80
N ALA A 196 -1.54 6.64 4.69
CA ALA A 196 -2.12 5.68 5.63
C ALA A 196 -2.90 4.58 4.89
N GLY A 197 -3.68 4.93 3.85
CA GLY A 197 -4.38 3.95 3.02
C GLY A 197 -3.43 2.96 2.35
N ALA A 198 -2.34 3.46 1.77
CA ALA A 198 -1.31 2.65 1.13
C ALA A 198 -0.56 1.75 2.15
N GLN A 199 -0.13 2.31 3.28
CA GLN A 199 0.54 1.55 4.34
C GLN A 199 -0.35 0.44 4.90
N LEU A 200 -1.63 0.74 5.13
CA LEU A 200 -2.60 -0.22 5.65
C LEU A 200 -2.82 -1.40 4.70
N ALA A 201 -2.71 -1.19 3.39
CA ALA A 201 -2.78 -2.26 2.39
C ALA A 201 -1.46 -3.04 2.21
N GLY A 202 -0.38 -2.64 2.90
CA GLY A 202 0.95 -3.22 2.70
C GLY A 202 1.57 -2.85 1.34
N CYS A 203 1.27 -1.65 0.81
CA CYS A 203 1.84 -1.20 -0.45
C CYS A 203 3.38 -1.12 -0.40
N PRO A 204 4.10 -1.36 -1.51
CA PRO A 204 5.55 -1.20 -1.56
C PRO A 204 5.98 0.19 -1.10
N GLN A 205 7.13 0.28 -0.42
CA GLN A 205 7.62 1.56 0.11
C GLN A 205 7.86 2.60 -0.99
N SER A 206 8.19 2.18 -2.22
CA SER A 206 8.28 3.06 -3.39
C SER A 206 6.96 3.78 -3.67
N ASP A 207 5.85 3.05 -3.62
CA ASP A 207 4.51 3.59 -3.89
C ASP A 207 4.08 4.52 -2.76
N VAL A 208 4.40 4.17 -1.51
CA VAL A 208 4.15 5.04 -0.35
C VAL A 208 4.85 6.39 -0.50
N VAL A 209 6.09 6.42 -1.02
CA VAL A 209 6.81 7.67 -1.33
C VAL A 209 6.10 8.47 -2.43
N HIS A 210 5.57 7.80 -3.46
CA HIS A 210 4.82 8.47 -4.51
C HIS A 210 3.47 9.01 -4.02
N TYR A 211 2.74 8.27 -3.17
CA TYR A 211 1.52 8.76 -2.51
C TYR A 211 1.80 9.96 -1.61
N LYS A 212 2.95 9.95 -0.91
CA LYS A 212 3.40 11.09 -0.11
C LYS A 212 3.59 12.34 -0.98
N SER A 213 4.36 12.22 -2.06
CA SER A 213 4.60 13.32 -3.00
C SER A 213 3.31 13.81 -3.67
N PHE A 214 2.45 12.88 -4.09
CA PHE A 214 1.14 13.20 -4.67
C PHE A 214 0.27 13.98 -3.69
N GLY A 215 0.15 13.49 -2.45
CA GLY A 215 -0.67 14.12 -1.42
C GLY A 215 -0.18 15.51 -1.01
N HIS A 216 1.14 15.68 -0.85
CA HIS A 216 1.74 16.99 -0.57
C HIS A 216 1.39 18.01 -1.67
N HIS A 217 1.69 17.67 -2.93
CA HIS A 217 1.45 18.60 -4.04
C HIS A 217 -0.04 18.85 -4.29
N LEU A 218 -0.89 17.83 -4.12
CA LEU A 218 -2.34 17.99 -4.21
C LEU A 218 -2.88 18.94 -3.13
N GLY A 219 -2.41 18.78 -1.88
CA GLY A 219 -2.81 19.63 -0.76
C GLY A 219 -2.39 21.09 -0.95
N MET A 220 -1.16 21.32 -1.40
CA MET A 220 -0.66 22.66 -1.71
C MET A 220 -1.44 23.29 -2.88
N ALA A 221 -1.66 22.56 -3.97
CA ALA A 221 -2.45 23.04 -5.10
C ALA A 221 -3.89 23.39 -4.68
N PHE A 222 -4.50 22.55 -3.85
CA PHE A 222 -5.85 22.78 -3.33
C PHE A 222 -5.93 24.12 -2.56
N GLN A 223 -4.98 24.37 -1.67
CA GLN A 223 -4.96 25.59 -0.87
C GLN A 223 -4.70 26.84 -1.71
N ILE A 224 -3.71 26.81 -2.61
CA ILE A 224 -3.43 27.94 -3.51
C ILE A 224 -4.67 28.27 -4.36
N VAL A 225 -5.39 27.25 -4.84
CA VAL A 225 -6.62 27.45 -5.60
C VAL A 225 -7.74 28.02 -4.73
N ASP A 226 -7.89 27.59 -3.47
CA ASP A 226 -8.89 28.17 -2.55
C ASP A 226 -8.60 29.66 -2.31
N ASP A 227 -7.36 30.04 -2.01
CA ASP A 227 -6.95 31.43 -1.83
C ASP A 227 -7.21 32.28 -3.10
N ILE A 228 -6.90 31.74 -4.29
CA ILE A 228 -7.18 32.43 -5.57
C ILE A 228 -8.69 32.63 -5.75
N LEU A 229 -9.50 31.63 -5.40
CA LEU A 229 -10.95 31.72 -5.51
C LEU A 229 -11.55 32.68 -4.47
N ASP A 230 -10.98 32.79 -3.27
CA ASP A 230 -11.46 33.74 -2.26
C ASP A 230 -11.34 35.20 -2.76
N VAL A 231 -10.24 35.50 -3.46
CA VAL A 231 -9.95 36.84 -4.02
C VAL A 231 -10.67 37.09 -5.35
N ALA A 232 -10.75 36.10 -6.24
CA ALA A 232 -11.20 36.29 -7.63
C ALA A 232 -12.53 35.60 -7.97
N GLY A 233 -13.11 34.85 -7.04
CA GLY A 233 -14.29 34.02 -7.25
C GLY A 233 -15.63 34.74 -7.02
N ASP A 234 -16.69 34.10 -7.49
CA ASP A 234 -18.07 34.49 -7.21
C ASP A 234 -18.53 33.80 -5.91
N ALA A 235 -19.02 34.55 -4.93
CA ALA A 235 -19.48 34.05 -3.62
C ALA A 235 -20.52 32.92 -3.73
N ALA A 236 -21.30 32.90 -4.82
CA ALA A 236 -22.28 31.84 -5.08
C ALA A 236 -21.65 30.45 -5.35
N LEU A 237 -20.40 30.39 -5.84
CA LEU A 237 -19.71 29.14 -6.17
C LEU A 237 -18.93 28.53 -4.99
N LEU A 238 -18.55 29.33 -3.99
CA LEU A 238 -17.68 28.91 -2.88
C LEU A 238 -18.45 28.42 -1.65
N GLY A 239 -19.70 28.84 -1.48
CA GLY A 239 -20.51 28.48 -0.30
C GLY A 239 -20.02 29.10 1.01
N LYS A 240 -19.10 30.07 0.93
CA LYS A 240 -18.63 31.00 1.99
C LYS A 240 -18.58 32.43 1.41
N ALA A 241 -18.54 33.45 2.28
CA ALA A 241 -18.39 34.84 1.83
C ALA A 241 -17.00 35.04 1.19
N THR A 242 -16.93 35.71 0.03
CA THR A 242 -15.66 36.10 -0.61
C THR A 242 -15.02 37.26 0.16
N GLY A 243 -13.69 37.26 0.31
CA GLY A 243 -12.96 38.32 1.00
C GLY A 243 -12.92 38.17 2.53
N ALA A 244 -13.21 36.97 3.04
CA ALA A 244 -13.03 36.67 4.46
C ALA A 244 -11.54 36.79 4.85
N ASP A 245 -10.64 36.37 3.95
CA ASP A 245 -9.20 36.42 4.22
C ASP A 245 -8.68 37.87 4.31
N ASP A 246 -9.24 38.79 3.51
CA ASP A 246 -8.91 40.22 3.57
C ASP A 246 -9.44 40.87 4.87
N ALA A 247 -10.60 40.42 5.38
CA ALA A 247 -11.15 40.94 6.64
C ALA A 247 -10.27 40.60 7.86
N HIS A 248 -9.67 39.41 7.85
CA HIS A 248 -8.78 38.94 8.93
C HIS A 248 -7.29 39.21 8.67
N HIS A 249 -6.95 39.86 7.54
CA HIS A 249 -5.56 40.06 7.11
C HIS A 249 -4.77 38.74 7.13
N LYS A 250 -5.41 37.66 6.65
CA LYS A 250 -4.80 36.32 6.62
C LYS A 250 -3.67 36.26 5.60
N ALA A 251 -2.69 35.45 5.93
CA ALA A 251 -1.56 35.13 5.10
C ALA A 251 -1.98 34.22 3.93
N THR A 252 -2.16 34.79 2.73
CA THR A 252 -2.56 34.03 1.53
C THR A 252 -1.55 34.13 0.40
N PHE A 253 -1.56 33.16 -0.52
CA PHE A 253 -0.69 33.19 -1.70
C PHE A 253 -0.89 34.45 -2.57
N PRO A 254 -2.12 34.86 -2.94
CA PRO A 254 -2.33 36.09 -3.71
C PRO A 254 -1.83 37.34 -2.99
N ALA A 255 -1.94 37.42 -1.66
CA ALA A 255 -1.44 38.56 -0.90
C ALA A 255 0.09 38.68 -0.95
N LEU A 256 0.79 37.54 -0.89
CA LEU A 256 2.26 37.51 -0.88
C LEU A 256 2.89 37.61 -2.28
N TYR A 257 2.37 36.86 -3.25
CA TYR A 257 3.00 36.70 -4.58
C TYR A 257 2.23 37.37 -5.71
N GLY A 258 0.98 37.78 -5.47
CA GLY A 258 0.06 38.25 -6.51
C GLY A 258 -0.58 37.10 -7.31
N LEU A 259 -1.79 37.35 -7.82
CA LEU A 259 -2.62 36.35 -8.50
C LEU A 259 -1.93 35.61 -9.66
N ALA A 260 -1.08 36.28 -10.42
CA ALA A 260 -0.41 35.68 -11.58
C ALA A 260 0.59 34.59 -11.15
N GLU A 261 1.42 34.87 -10.14
CA GLU A 261 2.39 33.90 -9.64
C GLU A 261 1.69 32.80 -8.84
N SER A 262 0.65 33.10 -8.05
CA SER A 262 -0.15 32.07 -7.36
C SER A 262 -0.74 31.06 -8.35
N ARG A 263 -1.27 31.51 -9.50
CA ARG A 263 -1.78 30.60 -10.54
C ARG A 263 -0.68 29.70 -11.11
N LYS A 264 0.51 30.23 -11.32
CA LYS A 264 1.67 29.46 -11.81
C LYS A 264 2.14 28.43 -10.79
N GLN A 265 2.18 28.79 -9.50
CA GLN A 265 2.51 27.85 -8.43
C GLN A 265 1.47 26.73 -8.32
N ALA A 266 0.16 27.06 -8.38
CA ALA A 266 -0.91 26.06 -8.41
C ALA A 266 -0.76 25.07 -9.59
N GLN A 267 -0.42 25.58 -10.78
CA GLN A 267 -0.14 24.75 -11.95
C GLN A 267 1.08 23.85 -11.74
N GLN A 268 2.16 24.36 -11.14
CA GLN A 268 3.36 23.58 -10.87
C GLN A 268 3.09 22.45 -9.86
N HIS A 269 2.38 22.74 -8.76
CA HIS A 269 1.97 21.71 -7.80
C HIS A 269 1.03 20.69 -8.46
N THR A 270 0.10 21.13 -9.30
CA THR A 270 -0.77 20.21 -10.07
C THR A 270 0.04 19.28 -10.98
N ALA A 271 1.02 19.81 -11.71
CA ALA A 271 1.89 19.03 -12.58
C ALA A 271 2.74 18.01 -11.80
N ASN A 272 3.30 18.42 -10.65
CA ASN A 272 4.07 17.53 -9.78
C ASN A 272 3.19 16.42 -9.16
N ALA A 273 1.96 16.76 -8.76
CA ALA A 273 0.99 15.78 -8.28
C ALA A 273 0.67 14.74 -9.38
N MET A 274 0.39 15.17 -10.60
CA MET A 274 0.14 14.27 -11.73
C MET A 274 1.35 13.37 -12.02
N ALA A 275 2.56 13.93 -12.03
CA ALA A 275 3.78 13.16 -12.26
C ALA A 275 4.03 12.09 -11.17
N ALA A 276 3.70 12.39 -9.91
CA ALA A 276 3.74 11.41 -8.82
C ALA A 276 2.66 10.34 -8.97
N LEU A 277 1.45 10.73 -9.38
CA LEU A 277 0.33 9.80 -9.60
C LEU A 277 0.62 8.83 -10.76
N ASP A 278 1.27 9.29 -11.83
CA ASP A 278 1.67 8.44 -12.96
C ASP A 278 2.61 7.31 -12.53
N LYS A 279 3.43 7.52 -11.50
CA LYS A 279 4.29 6.48 -10.91
C LYS A 279 3.52 5.43 -10.12
N ILE A 280 2.32 5.76 -9.64
CA ILE A 280 1.43 4.87 -8.89
C ILE A 280 0.50 4.10 -9.85
N ALA A 281 0.01 4.78 -10.89
CA ALA A 281 -0.98 4.26 -11.85
C ALA A 281 -0.41 3.17 -12.78
N ASP A 282 0.90 2.99 -12.82
CA ASP A 282 1.58 1.97 -13.61
C ASP A 282 1.43 0.56 -12.99
N ARG A 283 0.23 0.16 -12.53
CA ARG A 283 0.00 -1.15 -11.89
C ARG A 283 -0.03 -2.31 -12.87
N ASP A 284 -0.36 -2.07 -14.12
CA ASP A 284 -0.04 -3.00 -15.21
C ASP A 284 1.48 -3.20 -15.31
N SER A 285 2.28 -2.18 -14.94
CA SER A 285 3.72 -2.35 -14.76
C SER A 285 4.09 -3.02 -13.45
N TYR A 286 3.36 -3.04 -12.33
CA TYR A 286 3.87 -3.76 -11.14
C TYR A 286 3.92 -5.27 -11.38
N LEU A 287 2.93 -5.85 -12.07
CA LEU A 287 3.00 -7.25 -12.47
C LEU A 287 4.09 -7.47 -13.52
N MET A 288 4.16 -6.62 -14.55
CA MET A 288 5.22 -6.69 -15.56
C MET A 288 6.61 -6.41 -14.99
N ARG A 289 6.76 -5.55 -13.99
CA ARG A 289 7.98 -5.16 -13.29
C ARG A 289 8.34 -6.20 -12.25
N PHE A 290 7.40 -6.84 -11.59
CA PHE A 290 7.65 -8.06 -10.81
C PHE A 290 8.18 -9.17 -11.73
N PHE A 291 7.57 -9.37 -12.90
CA PHE A 291 8.08 -10.33 -13.89
C PHE A 291 9.42 -9.89 -14.50
N THR A 292 9.62 -8.61 -14.81
CA THR A 292 10.87 -8.06 -15.35
C THR A 292 11.97 -8.09 -14.29
N GLU A 293 11.72 -7.70 -13.05
CA GLU A 293 12.67 -7.77 -11.94
C GLU A 293 13.00 -9.21 -11.58
N ILE A 294 12.06 -10.16 -11.70
CA ILE A 294 12.36 -11.60 -11.59
C ILE A 294 13.24 -12.07 -12.74
N ILE A 295 12.95 -11.64 -13.98
CA ILE A 295 13.70 -12.05 -15.18
C ILE A 295 15.09 -11.41 -15.22
N GLU A 296 15.24 -10.17 -14.74
CA GLU A 296 16.50 -9.42 -14.64
C GLU A 296 17.28 -9.75 -13.36
N ASN A 297 16.72 -10.57 -12.46
CA ASN A 297 17.44 -11.01 -11.27
C ASN A 297 18.53 -12.02 -11.65
N ASP A 298 19.79 -11.56 -11.66
CA ASP A 298 20.97 -12.37 -11.99
C ASP A 298 21.03 -13.71 -11.23
N ILE A 299 20.63 -13.74 -9.95
CA ILE A 299 20.66 -14.95 -9.11
C ILE A 299 19.59 -15.94 -9.59
N PHE A 300 18.40 -15.46 -9.90
CA PHE A 300 17.32 -16.29 -10.43
C PHE A 300 17.63 -16.78 -11.85
N LEU A 301 18.26 -15.94 -12.67
CA LEU A 301 18.68 -16.28 -14.02
C LEU A 301 19.76 -17.37 -14.02
N VAL A 302 20.73 -17.32 -13.10
CA VAL A 302 21.71 -18.40 -12.90
C VAL A 302 21.02 -19.72 -12.55
N ALA A 303 20.04 -19.71 -11.65
CA ALA A 303 19.33 -20.92 -11.25
C ALA A 303 18.55 -21.54 -12.42
N LEU A 304 17.83 -20.70 -13.19
CA LEU A 304 17.11 -21.13 -14.40
C LEU A 304 18.04 -21.65 -15.50
N LEU A 305 19.17 -20.98 -15.75
CA LEU A 305 20.14 -21.42 -16.75
C LEU A 305 20.80 -22.74 -16.34
N SER A 306 21.13 -22.90 -15.06
CA SER A 306 21.67 -24.15 -14.50
C SER A 306 20.70 -25.32 -14.74
N TRP A 307 19.41 -25.10 -14.47
CA TRP A 307 18.36 -26.07 -14.74
C TRP A 307 18.22 -26.39 -16.23
N PHE A 308 18.21 -25.37 -17.09
CA PHE A 308 18.06 -25.54 -18.53
C PHE A 308 19.25 -26.30 -19.15
N ILE A 309 20.47 -25.95 -18.76
CA ILE A 309 21.70 -26.65 -19.18
C ILE A 309 21.64 -28.11 -18.72
N ALA A 310 21.22 -28.39 -17.47
CA ALA A 310 21.06 -29.75 -16.99
C ALA A 310 20.07 -30.57 -17.84
N GLN A 311 18.95 -29.96 -18.27
CA GLN A 311 17.95 -30.61 -19.12
C GLN A 311 18.47 -30.84 -20.54
N LEU A 312 19.19 -29.89 -21.14
CA LEU A 312 19.82 -30.07 -22.45
C LEU A 312 20.92 -31.14 -22.41
N MET A 313 21.74 -31.15 -21.36
CA MET A 313 22.78 -32.16 -21.16
C MET A 313 22.18 -33.57 -21.16
N LYS A 314 21.02 -33.79 -20.53
CA LYS A 314 20.34 -35.10 -20.58
C LYS A 314 20.02 -35.55 -22.01
N VAL A 315 19.50 -34.65 -22.83
CA VAL A 315 19.15 -34.97 -24.24
C VAL A 315 20.41 -35.29 -25.05
N VAL A 316 21.47 -34.51 -24.87
CA VAL A 316 22.76 -34.73 -25.55
C VAL A 316 23.41 -36.04 -25.10
N LEU A 317 23.39 -36.35 -23.81
CA LEU A 317 23.91 -37.60 -23.26
C LEU A 317 23.16 -38.82 -23.82
N VAL A 318 21.83 -38.75 -23.90
CA VAL A 318 21.02 -39.81 -24.52
C VAL A 318 21.34 -39.94 -26.02
N LEU A 319 21.52 -38.83 -26.73
CA LEU A 319 21.94 -38.86 -28.13
C LEU A 319 23.32 -39.51 -28.31
N LEU A 320 24.28 -39.22 -27.44
CA LEU A 320 25.64 -39.77 -27.51
C LEU A 320 25.70 -41.25 -27.13
N ILE A 321 24.92 -41.66 -26.12
CA ILE A 321 24.94 -43.03 -25.58
C ILE A 321 24.02 -43.96 -26.39
N GLU A 322 22.79 -43.53 -26.64
CA GLU A 322 21.73 -44.36 -27.23
C GLU A 322 21.56 -44.11 -28.74
N LYS A 323 22.29 -43.14 -29.32
CA LYS A 323 22.22 -42.75 -30.74
C LYS A 323 20.82 -42.40 -31.25
N ARG A 324 19.93 -41.99 -30.34
CA ARG A 324 18.55 -41.57 -30.65
C ARG A 324 18.25 -40.22 -30.01
N LEU A 325 17.48 -39.39 -30.73
CA LEU A 325 16.92 -38.16 -30.20
C LEU A 325 15.62 -38.50 -29.46
N ASP A 326 15.64 -38.38 -28.14
CA ASP A 326 14.47 -38.60 -27.30
C ASP A 326 14.16 -37.35 -26.45
N PHE A 327 13.29 -36.49 -27.00
CA PHE A 327 12.84 -35.28 -26.32
C PHE A 327 11.90 -35.56 -25.14
N SER A 328 11.37 -36.78 -25.00
CA SER A 328 10.52 -37.14 -23.85
C SER A 328 11.28 -37.09 -22.52
N ARG A 329 12.62 -37.18 -22.57
CA ARG A 329 13.52 -37.09 -21.41
C ARG A 329 13.63 -35.68 -20.80
N ILE A 330 13.18 -34.64 -21.50
CA ILE A 330 13.13 -33.26 -20.96
C ILE A 330 12.04 -33.16 -19.88
N ILE A 331 10.93 -33.88 -20.04
CA ILE A 331 9.71 -33.79 -19.21
C ILE A 331 9.65 -34.92 -18.17
N GLY A 332 10.48 -35.96 -18.29
CA GLY A 332 10.50 -37.10 -17.38
C GLY A 332 11.10 -36.80 -15.99
N SER A 333 10.65 -37.55 -14.98
CA SER A 333 11.29 -37.61 -13.66
C SER A 333 12.59 -38.46 -13.73
N GLY A 334 13.69 -37.93 -13.17
CA GLY A 334 15.01 -38.60 -13.09
C GLY A 334 16.02 -38.22 -14.18
N GLY A 335 17.21 -38.84 -14.15
CA GLY A 335 18.27 -38.73 -15.17
C GLY A 335 19.50 -37.88 -14.79
N PHE A 336 20.60 -38.11 -15.51
CA PHE A 336 21.91 -37.46 -15.29
C PHE A 336 22.13 -36.25 -16.20
N PRO A 337 22.52 -35.06 -15.68
CA PRO A 337 22.62 -34.67 -14.26
C PRO A 337 21.28 -34.22 -13.64
N SER A 338 21.19 -34.16 -12.30
CA SER A 338 19.98 -33.72 -11.58
C SER A 338 19.68 -32.23 -11.79
N SER A 339 18.59 -31.93 -12.52
CA SER A 339 18.18 -30.57 -12.85
C SER A 339 17.67 -29.77 -11.63
N HIS A 340 17.03 -30.43 -10.67
CA HIS A 340 16.57 -29.78 -9.43
C HIS A 340 17.73 -29.44 -8.51
N THR A 341 18.72 -30.34 -8.44
CA THR A 341 19.94 -30.09 -7.66
C THR A 341 20.78 -28.99 -8.30
N SER A 342 20.88 -28.95 -9.63
CA SER A 342 21.57 -27.89 -10.35
C SER A 342 20.92 -26.53 -10.15
N PHE A 343 19.59 -26.45 -10.14
CA PHE A 343 18.85 -25.23 -9.83
C PHE A 343 19.15 -24.73 -8.40
N ALA A 344 18.98 -25.59 -7.39
CA ALA A 344 19.15 -25.21 -5.99
C ALA A 344 20.59 -24.79 -5.66
N MET A 345 21.57 -25.54 -6.16
CA MET A 345 22.98 -25.21 -5.94
C MET A 345 23.42 -23.98 -6.74
N GLY A 346 22.95 -23.80 -7.98
CA GLY A 346 23.20 -22.59 -8.76
C GLY A 346 22.69 -21.34 -8.06
N LEU A 347 21.48 -21.41 -7.47
CA LEU A 347 20.91 -20.33 -6.66
C LEU A 347 21.79 -20.00 -5.44
N ALA A 348 22.12 -21.00 -4.62
CA ALA A 348 22.93 -20.79 -3.41
C ALA A 348 24.33 -20.25 -3.75
N THR A 349 24.97 -20.76 -4.80
CA THR A 349 26.28 -20.28 -5.23
C THR A 349 26.22 -18.84 -5.77
N ALA A 350 25.20 -18.49 -6.56
CA ALA A 350 25.01 -17.12 -7.03
C ALA A 350 24.78 -16.11 -5.88
N VAL A 351 24.01 -16.50 -4.85
CA VAL A 351 23.88 -15.70 -3.61
C VAL A 351 25.23 -15.50 -2.94
N GLY A 352 26.05 -16.55 -2.86
CA GLY A 352 27.40 -16.51 -2.27
C GLY A 352 28.38 -15.63 -3.05
N LEU A 353 28.33 -15.67 -4.39
CA LEU A 353 29.16 -14.83 -5.26
C LEU A 353 28.74 -13.35 -5.21
N LYS A 354 27.43 -13.06 -5.17
CA LYS A 354 26.89 -11.69 -5.17
C LYS A 354 27.00 -10.99 -3.82
N TYR A 355 26.72 -11.68 -2.72
CA TYR A 355 26.64 -11.09 -1.38
C TYR A 355 27.74 -11.55 -0.42
N GLY A 356 28.62 -12.45 -0.86
CA GLY A 356 29.70 -13.03 -0.08
C GLY A 356 29.30 -14.32 0.64
N PHE A 357 30.22 -15.28 0.67
CA PHE A 357 30.03 -16.59 1.31
C PHE A 357 29.94 -16.54 2.85
N SER A 358 30.28 -15.41 3.47
CA SER A 358 30.07 -15.17 4.90
C SER A 358 28.72 -14.52 5.23
N SER A 359 27.91 -14.19 4.22
CA SER A 359 26.63 -13.49 4.43
C SER A 359 25.56 -14.40 5.03
N THR A 360 24.68 -13.82 5.84
CA THR A 360 23.49 -14.50 6.36
C THR A 360 22.58 -15.00 5.24
N LEU A 361 22.49 -14.24 4.14
CA LEU A 361 21.71 -14.62 2.95
C LEU A 361 22.25 -15.89 2.30
N TYR A 362 23.57 -16.03 2.16
CA TYR A 362 24.19 -17.26 1.66
C TYR A 362 23.93 -18.44 2.60
N ALA A 363 24.06 -18.23 3.91
CA ALA A 363 23.81 -19.30 4.89
C ALA A 363 22.37 -19.82 4.83
N ILE A 364 21.38 -18.91 4.70
CA ILE A 364 19.96 -19.27 4.55
C ILE A 364 19.72 -19.97 3.21
N ALA A 365 20.23 -19.43 2.10
CA ALA A 365 20.05 -20.00 0.77
C ALA A 365 20.67 -21.41 0.65
N LEU A 366 21.84 -21.62 1.24
CA LEU A 366 22.50 -22.91 1.30
C LEU A 366 21.72 -23.90 2.16
N ALA A 367 21.30 -23.50 3.36
CA ALA A 367 20.51 -24.35 4.25
C ALA A 367 19.20 -24.80 3.58
N PHE A 368 18.48 -23.88 2.94
CA PHE A 368 17.24 -24.18 2.23
C PHE A 368 17.49 -25.11 1.03
N SER A 369 18.55 -24.86 0.26
CA SER A 369 18.93 -25.72 -0.87
C SER A 369 19.24 -27.16 -0.44
N LEU A 370 19.94 -27.33 0.69
CA LEU A 370 20.24 -28.65 1.25
C LEU A 370 18.99 -29.37 1.76
N ILE A 371 18.07 -28.65 2.42
CA ILE A 371 16.78 -29.20 2.87
C ILE A 371 15.95 -29.66 1.68
N VAL A 372 15.77 -28.80 0.67
CA VAL A 372 15.02 -29.12 -0.55
C VAL A 372 15.61 -30.33 -1.27
N MET A 373 16.94 -30.42 -1.36
CA MET A 373 17.62 -31.57 -1.95
C MET A 373 17.39 -32.85 -1.14
N TYR A 374 17.43 -32.77 0.19
CA TYR A 374 17.23 -33.91 1.08
C TYR A 374 15.78 -34.41 1.01
N ASP A 375 14.80 -33.51 1.13
CA ASP A 375 13.37 -33.84 1.12
C ASP A 375 12.92 -34.36 -0.25
N ALA A 376 13.35 -33.72 -1.34
CA ALA A 376 13.04 -34.18 -2.69
C ALA A 376 13.62 -35.59 -2.96
N SER A 377 14.81 -35.88 -2.44
CA SER A 377 15.44 -37.21 -2.56
C SER A 377 14.76 -38.24 -1.66
N GLY A 378 14.37 -37.85 -0.45
CA GLY A 378 13.68 -38.71 0.52
C GLY A 378 12.31 -39.15 0.02
N VAL A 379 11.48 -38.22 -0.43
CA VAL A 379 10.15 -38.51 -1.00
C VAL A 379 10.26 -39.38 -2.24
N ARG A 380 11.16 -39.05 -3.19
CA ARG A 380 11.33 -39.85 -4.41
C ARG A 380 11.83 -41.27 -4.15
N ARG A 381 12.69 -41.46 -3.14
CA ARG A 381 13.16 -42.79 -2.73
C ARG A 381 12.05 -43.61 -2.08
N ALA A 382 11.20 -42.98 -1.26
CA ALA A 382 10.05 -43.65 -0.66
C ALA A 382 9.05 -44.11 -1.73
N VAL A 383 8.76 -43.24 -2.72
CA VAL A 383 7.90 -43.59 -3.87
C VAL A 383 8.52 -44.70 -4.72
N GLY A 384 9.83 -44.68 -4.98
CA GLY A 384 10.52 -45.76 -5.71
C GLY A 384 10.42 -47.12 -5.00
N LYS A 385 10.62 -47.15 -3.68
CA LYS A 385 10.42 -48.37 -2.87
C LYS A 385 8.98 -48.87 -2.91
N GLN A 386 8.00 -47.96 -2.89
CA GLN A 386 6.60 -48.33 -3.03
C GLN A 386 6.32 -48.92 -4.41
N ALA A 387 6.88 -48.33 -5.47
CA ALA A 387 6.78 -48.84 -6.84
C ALA A 387 7.41 -50.24 -6.98
N GLU A 388 8.57 -50.47 -6.38
CA GLU A 388 9.23 -51.78 -6.31
C GLU A 388 8.34 -52.81 -5.61
N ILE A 389 7.81 -52.50 -4.42
CA ILE A 389 6.89 -53.37 -3.68
C ILE A 389 5.63 -53.65 -4.50
N LEU A 390 5.05 -52.64 -5.15
CA LEU A 390 3.88 -52.77 -6.01
C LEU A 390 4.16 -53.65 -7.23
N ASN A 391 5.31 -53.49 -7.90
CA ASN A 391 5.71 -54.34 -9.02
C ASN A 391 5.90 -55.79 -8.57
N THR A 392 6.51 -56.04 -7.40
CA THR A 392 6.66 -57.39 -6.83
C THR A 392 5.30 -58.00 -6.50
N ILE A 393 4.38 -57.23 -5.89
CA ILE A 393 3.00 -57.68 -5.62
C ILE A 393 2.28 -58.03 -6.93
N VAL A 394 2.44 -57.20 -7.97
CA VAL A 394 1.86 -57.46 -9.29
C VAL A 394 2.47 -58.73 -9.90
N GLU A 395 3.79 -58.92 -9.86
CA GLU A 395 4.44 -60.15 -10.34
C GLU A 395 3.98 -61.41 -9.57
N ASP A 396 3.88 -61.34 -8.24
CA ASP A 396 3.42 -62.43 -7.38
C ASP A 396 1.95 -62.79 -7.62
N PHE A 397 1.07 -61.81 -7.89
CA PHE A 397 -0.34 -62.04 -8.19
C PHE A 397 -0.60 -62.61 -9.60
N TYR A 398 0.30 -62.37 -10.56
CA TYR A 398 0.04 -62.61 -11.99
C TYR A 398 0.78 -63.78 -12.63
N THR A 399 1.14 -64.79 -11.83
CA THR A 399 1.37 -66.16 -12.34
C THR A 399 0.16 -66.76 -13.08
N ASN A 400 -0.98 -66.05 -13.25
CA ASN A 400 -2.10 -66.52 -14.05
C ASN A 400 -3.03 -65.49 -14.75
N LYS A 401 -2.55 -64.31 -15.23
CA LYS A 401 -3.14 -63.57 -16.40
C LYS A 401 -2.38 -62.26 -16.72
N LYS A 402 -2.53 -61.73 -17.94
CA LYS A 402 -1.90 -60.47 -18.40
C LYS A 402 -2.79 -59.25 -18.10
N VAL A 403 -2.22 -58.22 -17.46
CA VAL A 403 -2.70 -56.82 -17.52
C VAL A 403 -1.50 -55.88 -17.72
N ALA A 404 -1.66 -54.97 -18.69
CA ALA A 404 -0.89 -53.76 -19.04
C ALA A 404 0.66 -53.80 -18.96
N ASP A 405 1.30 -53.59 -20.11
CA ASP A 405 2.75 -53.74 -20.37
C ASP A 405 3.71 -52.75 -19.64
N ASP A 406 3.22 -51.84 -18.80
CA ASP A 406 4.06 -50.81 -18.18
C ASP A 406 4.31 -51.06 -16.69
N LYS A 407 5.49 -51.59 -16.35
CA LYS A 407 6.01 -51.63 -14.97
C LYS A 407 6.10 -50.21 -14.39
N LEU A 408 5.74 -50.04 -13.12
CA LEU A 408 6.00 -48.77 -12.43
C LEU A 408 7.50 -48.52 -12.35
N LYS A 409 7.95 -47.27 -12.52
CA LYS A 409 9.38 -46.94 -12.43
C LYS A 409 9.88 -47.17 -11.01
N GLU A 410 10.73 -48.17 -10.82
CA GLU A 410 11.30 -48.52 -9.50
C GLU A 410 12.31 -47.46 -9.01
N LEU A 411 12.94 -46.73 -9.94
CA LEU A 411 13.81 -45.60 -9.65
C LEU A 411 13.10 -44.28 -9.98
N VAL A 412 12.39 -43.70 -9.00
CA VAL A 412 11.72 -42.39 -9.13
C VAL A 412 12.62 -41.23 -8.67
N GLY A 413 13.84 -41.53 -8.19
CA GLY A 413 14.81 -40.58 -7.66
C GLY A 413 16.11 -40.47 -8.47
N HIS A 414 16.95 -39.49 -8.10
CA HIS A 414 18.29 -39.35 -8.65
C HIS A 414 19.30 -40.20 -7.87
N THR A 415 20.30 -40.76 -8.54
CA THR A 415 21.42 -41.41 -7.84
C THR A 415 22.26 -40.35 -7.09
N PRO A 416 22.99 -40.72 -6.01
CA PRO A 416 23.91 -39.78 -5.34
C PRO A 416 24.90 -39.12 -6.30
N PHE A 417 25.31 -39.84 -7.35
CA PHE A 417 26.16 -39.33 -8.40
C PHE A 417 25.46 -38.30 -9.31
N GLU A 418 24.20 -38.52 -9.67
CA GLU A 418 23.38 -37.56 -10.43
C GLU A 418 23.11 -36.27 -9.65
N VAL A 419 22.91 -36.38 -8.34
CA VAL A 419 22.77 -35.24 -7.42
C VAL A 419 24.09 -34.47 -7.36
N LEU A 420 25.23 -35.14 -7.15
CA LEU A 420 26.54 -34.51 -7.12
C LEU A 420 26.88 -33.80 -8.45
N ALA A 421 26.62 -34.44 -9.58
CA ALA A 421 26.84 -33.85 -10.90
C ALA A 421 25.92 -32.64 -11.15
N GLY A 422 24.67 -32.68 -10.69
CA GLY A 422 23.78 -31.52 -10.70
C GLY A 422 24.33 -30.37 -9.85
N ALA A 423 24.83 -30.66 -8.66
CA ALA A 423 25.41 -29.66 -7.76
C ALA A 423 26.62 -28.97 -8.38
N VAL A 424 27.56 -29.75 -8.93
CA VAL A 424 28.75 -29.23 -9.63
C VAL A 424 28.35 -28.38 -10.83
N LEU A 425 27.35 -28.81 -11.62
CA LEU A 425 26.87 -28.03 -12.75
C LEU A 425 26.29 -26.68 -12.32
N GLY A 426 25.48 -26.64 -11.26
CA GLY A 426 24.94 -25.38 -10.71
C GLY A 426 26.05 -24.42 -10.26
N ILE A 427 27.08 -24.94 -9.60
CA ILE A 427 28.26 -24.15 -9.18
C ILE A 427 29.00 -23.59 -10.40
N ILE A 428 29.26 -24.41 -11.43
CA ILE A 428 29.97 -23.99 -12.64
C ILE A 428 29.22 -22.88 -13.37
N VAL A 429 27.90 -23.04 -13.55
CA VAL A 429 27.08 -22.04 -14.24
C VAL A 429 27.04 -20.72 -13.46
N ALA A 430 26.97 -20.77 -12.13
CA ALA A 430 27.02 -19.57 -11.30
C ALA A 430 28.34 -18.79 -11.44
N ASN A 431 29.49 -19.48 -11.45
CA ASN A 431 30.83 -18.88 -11.61
C ASN A 431 31.13 -18.41 -13.05
N PHE A 432 30.29 -18.76 -14.03
CA PHE A 432 30.45 -18.28 -15.40
C PHE A 432 29.68 -16.96 -15.64
N ILE A 433 28.64 -16.71 -14.85
CA ILE A 433 27.78 -15.53 -14.97
C ILE A 433 28.22 -14.40 -14.04
N PHE A 434 28.69 -14.74 -12.83
CA PHE A 434 29.28 -13.84 -11.84
C PHE A 434 30.79 -14.05 -11.78
#